data_AF-A0A0E4FZA9-F1
#
_entry.id   AF-A0A0E4FZA9-F1
#
_cell.length_a   1.000
_cell.length_b   1.000
_cell.length_c   1.000
_cell.angle_alpha   90.00
_cell.angle_beta   90.00
_cell.angle_gamma   90.00
#
_symmetry.space_group_name_H-M   'P 1'
#
loop_
_entity.id
_entity.type
_entity.pdbx_description
1 polymer ?
#
loop_
_entity_poly.entity_id
_entity_poly.type
_entity_poly.pdbx_seq_one_letter_code
_entity_poly.pdbx_strand_id
1 'polypeptide(L)'
;MGVPDTVNGRFDLLLLHLWLLLRRLRTVQGATELSQALFDRFCEDMDDNLREMGVGDQTVPKRMRAFGEAFYGRVQAYDQAIEAGGEALAAAICKNILNGSGMDQAERLAAYARATDADLGRTGEVALLRAAFNFPRHFPRMSRHEPTEYWTRSLAVPRHRCADSRHRPAPRDRGVGRRTAGHGRGRGRAGDPVR
;
A
#
# COMPACT_ATOMS: atom_id res chain seq x y z
N MET A 1 13.52 -8.31 -10.64
CA MET A 1 12.61 -7.65 -9.68
C MET A 1 11.25 -8.32 -9.54
N GLY A 2 10.81 -9.19 -10.48
CA GLY A 2 9.57 -9.96 -10.31
C GLY A 2 8.27 -9.14 -10.34
N VAL A 3 8.36 -7.84 -10.66
CA VAL A 3 7.21 -7.02 -11.03
C VAL A 3 6.70 -7.52 -12.39
N PRO A 4 5.39 -7.72 -12.57
CA PRO A 4 4.84 -8.08 -13.87
C PRO A 4 5.29 -7.09 -14.95
N ASP A 5 5.84 -7.58 -16.05
CA ASP A 5 6.24 -6.75 -17.21
C ASP A 5 4.99 -6.28 -17.97
N THR A 6 4.20 -5.46 -17.29
CA THR A 6 2.96 -4.87 -17.76
C THR A 6 3.13 -3.36 -17.77
N VAL A 7 2.29 -2.66 -18.53
CA VAL A 7 2.27 -1.19 -18.51
C VAL A 7 2.09 -0.65 -17.09
N ASN A 8 1.20 -1.26 -16.29
CA ASN A 8 1.04 -0.94 -14.86
C ASN A 8 2.33 -1.15 -14.06
N GLY A 9 2.96 -2.31 -14.21
CA GLY A 9 4.20 -2.61 -13.47
C GLY A 9 5.33 -1.66 -13.82
N ARG A 10 5.50 -1.32 -15.11
CA ARG A 10 6.48 -0.30 -15.55
C ARG A 10 6.13 1.07 -14.99
N PHE A 11 4.86 1.42 -14.98
CA PHE A 11 4.38 2.69 -14.44
C PHE A 11 4.63 2.81 -12.94
N ASP A 12 4.24 1.82 -12.14
CA ASP A 12 4.48 1.82 -10.69
C ASP A 12 5.98 1.87 -10.37
N LEU A 13 6.82 1.24 -11.19
CA LEU A 13 8.28 1.38 -11.09
C LEU A 13 8.75 2.81 -11.41
N LEU A 14 8.23 3.46 -12.45
CA LEU A 14 8.53 4.87 -12.73
C LEU A 14 8.14 5.77 -11.55
N LEU A 15 6.97 5.54 -10.94
CA LEU A 15 6.53 6.31 -9.77
C LEU A 15 7.44 6.11 -8.57
N LEU A 16 7.93 4.88 -8.35
CA LEU A 16 8.88 4.60 -7.28
C LEU A 16 10.18 5.40 -7.47
N HIS A 17 10.70 5.49 -8.68
CA HIS A 17 11.90 6.28 -8.99
C HIS A 17 11.65 7.78 -8.88
N LEU A 18 10.51 8.25 -9.38
CA LEU A 18 10.11 9.65 -9.26
C LEU A 18 10.00 10.06 -7.78
N TRP A 19 9.37 9.23 -6.95
CA TRP A 19 9.29 9.46 -5.51
C TRP A 19 10.67 9.54 -4.85
N LEU A 20 11.59 8.61 -5.15
CA LEU A 20 12.96 8.63 -4.61
C LEU A 20 13.71 9.91 -4.98
N LEU A 21 13.60 10.37 -6.23
CA LEU A 21 14.23 11.60 -6.69
C LEU A 21 13.63 12.84 -6.05
N LEU A 22 12.30 12.98 -6.05
CA LEU A 22 11.62 14.11 -5.43
C LEU A 22 11.90 14.16 -3.92
N ARG A 23 11.94 13.00 -3.26
CA ARG A 23 12.31 12.89 -1.85
C ARG A 23 13.71 13.44 -1.59
N ARG A 24 14.71 13.09 -2.41
CA ARG A 24 16.06 13.65 -2.29
C ARG A 24 16.08 15.14 -2.62
N LEU A 25 15.45 15.58 -3.71
CA LEU A 25 15.46 16.99 -4.12
C LEU A 25 14.82 17.92 -3.07
N ARG A 26 13.80 17.47 -2.32
CA ARG A 26 13.22 18.23 -1.19
C ARG A 26 14.24 18.62 -0.11
N THR A 27 15.36 17.90 -0.02
CA THR A 27 16.42 18.17 0.97
C THR A 27 17.49 19.15 0.47
N VAL A 28 17.47 19.52 -0.81
CA VAL A 28 18.47 20.39 -1.44
C VAL A 28 17.94 21.82 -1.54
N GLN A 29 18.71 22.79 -1.06
CA GLN A 29 18.31 24.19 -1.13
C GLN A 29 18.26 24.66 -2.59
N GLY A 30 17.18 25.36 -2.97
CA GLY A 30 16.97 25.85 -4.34
C GLY A 30 16.50 24.79 -5.35
N ALA A 31 16.28 23.54 -4.94
CA ALA A 31 15.82 22.48 -5.85
C ALA A 31 14.29 22.45 -6.06
N THR A 32 13.54 23.40 -5.49
CA THR A 32 12.07 23.46 -5.60
C THR A 32 11.62 23.59 -7.06
N GLU A 33 12.23 24.50 -7.82
CA GLU A 33 11.91 24.72 -9.23
C GLU A 33 12.23 23.49 -10.08
N LEU A 34 13.38 22.84 -9.82
CA LEU A 34 13.75 21.60 -10.50
C LEU A 34 12.79 20.45 -10.17
N SER A 35 12.35 20.35 -8.91
CA SER A 35 11.39 19.32 -8.47
C SER A 35 10.04 19.50 -9.17
N GLN A 36 9.58 20.74 -9.30
CA GLN A 36 8.35 21.08 -10.02
C GLN A 36 8.50 20.78 -11.51
N ALA A 37 9.57 21.26 -12.15
CA ALA A 37 9.81 21.01 -13.57
C ALA A 37 9.91 19.50 -13.90
N LEU A 38 10.53 18.70 -13.02
CA LEU A 38 10.57 17.25 -13.16
C LEU A 38 9.18 16.62 -13.07
N PHE A 39 8.37 17.06 -12.11
CA PHE A 39 7.01 16.56 -11.93
C PHE A 39 6.08 16.97 -13.08
N ASP A 40 6.20 18.22 -13.55
CA ASP A 40 5.42 18.75 -14.66
C ASP A 40 5.76 18.00 -15.95
N ARG A 41 7.06 17.80 -16.23
CA ARG A 41 7.50 17.02 -17.38
C ARG A 41 7.00 15.58 -17.33
N PHE A 42 7.02 14.96 -16.15
CA PHE A 42 6.45 13.63 -15.95
C PHE A 42 4.93 13.61 -16.24
N CYS A 43 4.20 14.65 -15.84
CA CYS A 43 2.77 14.76 -16.13
C CYS A 43 2.49 14.93 -17.63
N GLU A 44 3.27 15.76 -18.33
CA GLU A 44 3.21 15.89 -19.78
C GLU A 44 3.46 14.56 -20.48
N ASP A 45 4.56 13.87 -20.13
CA ASP A 45 4.90 12.57 -20.71
C ASP A 45 3.77 11.56 -20.50
N MET A 46 3.11 11.57 -19.35
CA MET A 46 1.99 10.66 -19.08
C MET A 46 0.72 11.05 -19.85
N ASP A 47 0.41 12.35 -20.02
CA ASP A 47 -0.71 12.81 -20.83
C ASP A 47 -0.54 12.36 -22.30
N ASP A 48 0.67 12.55 -22.84
CA ASP A 48 1.05 12.12 -24.19
C ASP A 48 0.92 10.59 -24.34
N ASN A 49 1.52 9.82 -23.42
CA ASN A 49 1.42 8.35 -23.42
C ASN A 49 -0.03 7.85 -23.39
N LEU A 50 -0.92 8.51 -22.62
CA LEU A 50 -2.34 8.14 -22.57
C LEU A 50 -3.02 8.35 -23.93
N ARG A 51 -2.73 9.48 -24.59
CA ARG A 51 -3.28 9.78 -25.92
C ARG A 51 -2.73 8.86 -27.00
N GLU A 52 -1.44 8.56 -26.98
CA GLU A 52 -0.80 7.60 -27.88
C GLU A 52 -1.40 6.20 -27.75
N MET A 53 -1.82 5.82 -26.54
CA MET A 53 -2.54 4.57 -26.29
C MET A 53 -4.02 4.59 -26.71
N GLY A 54 -4.49 5.65 -27.37
CA GLY A 54 -5.86 5.77 -27.86
C GLY A 54 -6.88 6.12 -26.78
N VAL A 55 -6.46 6.60 -25.60
CA VAL A 55 -7.38 7.14 -24.60
C VAL A 55 -7.95 8.46 -25.13
N GLY A 56 -9.26 8.50 -25.36
CA GLY A 56 -9.90 9.69 -25.93
C GLY A 56 -9.75 10.94 -25.07
N ASP A 57 -9.65 12.10 -25.70
CA ASP A 57 -9.34 13.41 -25.08
C ASP A 57 -10.25 13.78 -23.90
N GLN A 58 -11.50 13.31 -23.91
CA GLN A 58 -12.46 13.56 -22.83
C GLN A 58 -12.18 12.71 -21.56
N THR A 59 -11.43 11.63 -21.70
CA THR A 59 -11.12 10.67 -20.62
C THR A 59 -9.75 10.92 -20.01
N VAL A 60 -8.81 11.49 -20.78
CA VAL A 60 -7.44 11.78 -20.32
C VAL A 60 -7.43 12.63 -19.03
N PRO A 61 -8.15 13.76 -18.91
CA PRO A 61 -8.14 14.57 -17.68
C PRO A 61 -8.60 13.79 -16.44
N LYS A 62 -9.55 12.86 -16.61
CA LYS A 62 -10.05 12.02 -15.52
C LYS A 62 -8.99 11.00 -15.08
N ARG A 63 -8.24 10.44 -16.03
CA ARG A 63 -7.13 9.53 -15.76
C ARG A 63 -5.95 10.24 -15.11
N MET A 64 -5.59 11.43 -15.60
CA MET A 64 -4.57 12.29 -15.01
C MET A 64 -4.90 12.66 -13.55
N ARG A 65 -6.16 12.97 -13.25
CA ARG A 65 -6.61 13.23 -11.89
C ARG A 65 -6.50 12.01 -10.98
N ALA A 66 -7.02 10.86 -11.43
CA ALA A 66 -6.94 9.61 -10.67
C ALA A 66 -5.48 9.18 -10.42
N PHE A 67 -4.61 9.42 -11.40
CA PHE A 67 -3.19 9.25 -11.25
C PHE A 67 -2.64 10.11 -10.11
N GLY A 68 -2.88 11.42 -10.14
CA GLY A 68 -2.35 12.34 -9.13
C GLY A 68 -2.77 11.94 -7.72
N GLU A 69 -4.06 11.64 -7.53
CA GLU A 69 -4.59 11.16 -6.25
C GLU A 69 -3.88 9.87 -5.77
N ALA A 70 -3.67 8.91 -6.68
CA ALA A 70 -2.97 7.67 -6.37
C ALA A 70 -1.46 7.86 -6.15
N PHE A 71 -0.83 8.82 -6.82
CA PHE A 71 0.57 9.15 -6.63
C PHE A 71 0.82 9.76 -5.25
N TYR A 72 0.07 10.81 -4.87
CA TYR A 72 0.23 11.45 -3.57
C TYR A 72 -0.08 10.50 -2.40
N GLY A 73 -1.09 9.63 -2.55
CA GLY A 73 -1.37 8.58 -1.57
C GLY A 73 -0.21 7.60 -1.37
N ARG A 74 0.48 7.22 -2.46
CA ARG A 74 1.68 6.37 -2.41
C ARG A 74 2.87 7.11 -1.81
N VAL A 75 3.12 8.36 -2.19
CA VAL A 75 4.21 9.19 -1.63
C VAL A 75 4.09 9.27 -0.11
N GLN A 76 2.90 9.57 0.41
CA GLN A 76 2.66 9.61 1.85
C GLN A 76 2.92 8.26 2.53
N ALA A 77 2.45 7.16 1.94
CA ALA A 77 2.68 5.82 2.47
C ALA A 77 4.15 5.43 2.47
N TYR A 78 4.89 5.75 1.41
CA TYR A 78 6.32 5.43 1.28
C TYR A 78 7.17 6.30 2.20
N ASP A 79 6.87 7.59 2.32
CA ASP A 79 7.55 8.50 3.26
C ASP A 79 7.37 7.99 4.70
N GLN A 80 6.17 7.58 5.12
CA GLN A 80 5.97 7.01 6.46
C GLN A 80 6.70 5.68 6.64
N ALA A 81 6.68 4.83 5.61
CA ALA A 81 7.22 3.48 5.68
C ALA A 81 8.76 3.45 5.67
N ILE A 82 9.42 4.39 4.99
CA ILE A 82 10.88 4.48 5.00
C ILE A 82 11.41 4.96 6.36
N GLU A 83 10.72 5.92 6.99
CA GLU A 83 11.07 6.42 8.33
C GLU A 83 10.80 5.37 9.42
N ALA A 84 9.74 4.57 9.28
CA ALA A 84 9.43 3.49 10.22
C ALA A 84 10.47 2.36 10.20
N GLY A 85 11.21 2.19 9.09
CA GLY A 85 12.21 1.14 8.93
C GLY A 85 11.62 -0.27 8.83
N GLY A 86 12.50 -1.28 8.90
CA GLY A 86 12.11 -2.70 8.86
C GLY A 86 11.34 -3.09 7.60
N GLU A 87 10.22 -3.81 7.80
CA GLU A 87 9.37 -4.36 6.73
C GLU A 87 8.31 -3.38 6.23
N ALA A 88 8.16 -2.20 6.84
CA ALA A 88 7.08 -1.26 6.52
C ALA A 88 7.07 -0.86 5.04
N LEU A 89 8.25 -0.59 4.46
CA LEU A 89 8.37 -0.22 3.05
C LEU A 89 8.00 -1.39 2.12
N ALA A 90 8.36 -2.63 2.48
CA ALA A 90 7.98 -3.81 1.72
C ALA A 90 6.46 -4.01 1.75
N ALA A 91 5.82 -3.85 2.91
CA ALA A 91 4.36 -3.92 3.04
C ALA A 91 3.66 -2.83 2.19
N ALA A 92 4.17 -1.60 2.22
CA ALA A 92 3.65 -0.50 1.41
C ALA A 92 3.80 -0.77 -0.09
N ILE A 93 4.95 -1.27 -0.54
CA ILE A 93 5.20 -1.63 -1.94
C ILE A 93 4.30 -2.80 -2.37
N CYS A 94 4.19 -3.84 -1.54
CA CYS A 94 3.36 -5.02 -1.81
C CYS A 94 1.91 -4.60 -2.09
N LYS A 95 1.36 -3.74 -1.22
CA LYS A 95 0.00 -3.21 -1.37
C LYS A 95 -0.17 -2.37 -2.64
N ASN A 96 0.80 -1.52 -2.98
CA ASN A 96 0.62 -0.49 -4.02
C ASN A 96 1.08 -0.90 -5.42
N ILE A 97 2.08 -1.78 -5.54
CA ILE A 97 2.69 -2.20 -6.82
C ILE A 97 2.26 -3.63 -7.19
N LEU A 98 2.06 -4.49 -6.18
CA LEU A 98 1.81 -5.91 -6.40
C LEU A 98 0.41 -6.36 -5.95
N ASN A 99 -0.49 -5.40 -5.73
CA ASN A 99 -1.88 -5.61 -5.33
C ASN A 99 -2.04 -6.52 -4.08
N GLY A 100 -1.09 -6.44 -3.14
CA GLY A 100 -1.08 -7.23 -1.92
C GLY A 100 -0.61 -8.68 -2.08
N SER A 101 -0.04 -9.03 -3.23
CA SER A 101 0.52 -10.36 -3.51
C SER A 101 2.03 -10.27 -3.78
N GLY A 102 2.81 -11.31 -3.46
CA GLY A 102 4.25 -11.32 -3.75
C GLY A 102 5.12 -10.51 -2.78
N MET A 103 5.08 -10.84 -1.49
CA MET A 103 5.90 -10.17 -0.47
C MET A 103 7.40 -10.27 -0.77
N ASP A 104 7.89 -11.42 -1.24
CA ASP A 104 9.31 -11.60 -1.62
C ASP A 104 9.76 -10.60 -2.70
N GLN A 105 8.88 -10.30 -3.67
CA GLN A 105 9.13 -9.30 -4.70
C GLN A 105 9.14 -7.89 -4.08
N ALA A 106 8.21 -7.62 -3.16
CA ALA A 106 8.12 -6.35 -2.46
C ALA A 106 9.34 -6.09 -1.57
N GLU A 107 9.87 -7.12 -0.90
CA GLU A 107 11.10 -7.05 -0.12
C GLU A 107 12.31 -6.70 -0.99
N ARG A 108 12.43 -7.32 -2.17
CA ARG A 108 13.48 -6.97 -3.13
C ARG A 108 13.36 -5.54 -3.63
N LEU A 109 12.14 -5.07 -3.92
CA LEU A 109 11.88 -3.69 -4.31
C LEU A 109 12.18 -2.70 -3.18
N ALA A 110 11.83 -3.04 -1.94
CA ALA A 110 12.11 -2.22 -0.77
C ALA A 110 13.62 -2.15 -0.47
N ALA A 111 14.34 -3.27 -0.61
CA ALA A 111 15.80 -3.30 -0.51
C ALA A 111 16.45 -2.41 -1.59
N TYR A 112 15.97 -2.50 -2.82
CA TYR A 112 16.39 -1.62 -3.91
C TYR A 112 16.10 -0.14 -3.63
N ALA A 113 14.88 0.18 -3.18
CA ALA A 113 14.47 1.56 -2.89
C ALA A 113 15.32 2.16 -1.78
N ARG A 114 15.62 1.40 -0.72
CA ARG A 114 16.52 1.83 0.37
C ARG A 114 17.96 2.03 -0.10
N ALA A 115 18.49 1.11 -0.92
CA ALA A 115 19.82 1.27 -1.49
C ALA A 115 19.90 2.53 -2.38
N THR A 116 18.86 2.77 -3.17
CA THR A 116 18.76 3.96 -4.03
C THR A 116 18.65 5.25 -3.21
N ASP A 117 17.82 5.28 -2.18
CA ASP A 117 17.68 6.43 -1.27
C ASP A 117 19.02 6.76 -0.60
N ALA A 118 19.76 5.74 -0.15
CA ALA A 118 21.10 5.90 0.41
C ALA A 118 22.12 6.41 -0.63
N ASP A 119 22.09 5.91 -1.87
CA ASP A 119 22.97 6.36 -2.95
C ASP A 119 22.69 7.82 -3.35
N LEU A 120 21.42 8.18 -3.48
CA LEU A 120 20.99 9.56 -3.74
C LEU A 120 21.37 10.48 -2.56
N GLY A 121 21.25 10.01 -1.33
CA GLY A 121 21.70 10.72 -0.12
C GLY A 121 23.20 11.01 -0.10
N ARG A 122 24.01 10.09 -0.64
CA ARG A 122 25.47 10.27 -0.79
C ARG A 122 25.88 11.13 -1.98
N THR A 123 24.97 11.34 -2.93
CA THR A 123 25.22 12.17 -4.11
C THR A 123 25.26 13.65 -3.71
N GLY A 124 26.35 14.33 -4.04
CA GLY A 124 26.50 15.76 -3.79
C GLY A 124 25.48 16.59 -4.58
N GLU A 125 25.03 17.72 -4.02
CA GLU A 125 23.92 18.51 -4.58
C GLU A 125 24.18 18.96 -6.03
N VAL A 126 25.40 19.40 -6.35
CA VAL A 126 25.79 19.78 -7.71
C VAL A 126 25.64 18.62 -8.70
N ALA A 127 26.00 17.40 -8.27
CA ALA A 127 25.86 16.21 -9.11
C ALA A 127 24.37 15.84 -9.28
N LEU A 128 23.58 15.95 -8.21
CA LEU A 128 22.14 15.71 -8.25
C LEU A 128 21.42 16.68 -9.20
N LEU A 129 21.70 17.98 -9.09
CA LEU A 129 21.12 19.04 -9.93
C LEU A 129 21.52 18.90 -11.41
N ARG A 130 22.66 18.28 -11.69
CA ARG A 130 23.14 17.98 -13.05
C ARG A 130 22.73 16.59 -13.57
N ALA A 131 21.88 15.86 -12.83
CA ALA A 131 21.52 14.48 -13.11
C ALA A 131 22.72 13.51 -13.26
N ALA A 132 23.83 13.81 -12.58
CA ALA A 132 25.05 13.02 -12.60
C ALA A 132 25.03 11.94 -11.49
N PHE A 133 24.03 11.06 -11.54
CA PHE A 133 23.88 9.92 -10.63
C PHE A 133 23.42 8.68 -11.40
N ASN A 134 23.58 7.51 -10.77
CA ASN A 134 23.11 6.25 -11.33
C ASN A 134 22.19 5.56 -10.35
N PHE A 135 21.10 4.99 -10.84
CA PHE A 135 20.30 4.05 -10.07
C PHE A 135 21.05 2.72 -9.92
N PRO A 136 20.93 2.04 -8.77
CA PRO A 136 21.50 0.71 -8.60
C PRO A 136 21.03 -0.24 -9.71
N ARG A 137 21.95 -1.03 -10.26
CA ARG A 137 21.59 -2.04 -11.27
C ARG A 137 20.80 -3.16 -10.59
N HIS A 138 19.52 -3.30 -10.92
CA HIS A 138 18.64 -4.33 -10.35
C HIS A 138 18.46 -5.54 -11.30
N PHE A 139 19.51 -6.20 -11.78
CA PHE A 139 19.31 -7.41 -12.59
C PHE A 139 19.05 -8.64 -11.69
N PRO A 140 17.93 -9.34 -11.91
CA PRO A 140 18.01 -10.55 -12.73
C PRO A 140 16.88 -10.65 -13.78
N ARG A 141 17.25 -11.19 -14.96
CA ARG A 141 16.40 -11.51 -16.11
C ARG A 141 15.15 -12.30 -15.71
N MET A 142 13.98 -12.00 -16.30
CA MET A 142 12.90 -12.97 -16.46
C MET A 142 12.05 -12.67 -17.70
N SER A 143 11.46 -13.74 -18.23
CA SER A 143 10.99 -13.98 -19.60
C SER A 143 9.79 -13.15 -20.06
N ARG A 144 9.85 -12.79 -21.35
CA ARG A 144 8.88 -12.04 -22.15
C ARG A 144 7.53 -12.77 -22.23
N HIS A 145 6.45 -12.16 -21.76
CA HIS A 145 5.07 -12.56 -22.09
C HIS A 145 4.29 -11.39 -22.69
N GLU A 146 3.47 -11.69 -23.70
CA GLU A 146 2.78 -10.79 -24.63
C GLU A 146 1.69 -9.91 -23.98
N PRO A 147 1.32 -8.78 -24.63
CA PRO A 147 0.30 -7.88 -24.15
C PRO A 147 -1.10 -8.35 -24.57
N THR A 148 -1.94 -8.73 -23.59
CA THR A 148 -3.39 -8.81 -23.77
C THR A 148 -4.11 -7.78 -22.89
N GLU A 149 -5.16 -7.21 -23.46
CA GLU A 149 -5.98 -6.08 -23.05
C GLU A 149 -6.63 -6.24 -21.65
N TYR A 150 -6.34 -5.36 -20.68
CA TYR A 150 -6.97 -5.42 -19.34
C TYR A 150 -7.19 -4.04 -18.68
N TRP A 151 -7.67 -3.04 -19.42
CA TRP A 151 -7.78 -1.66 -18.90
C TRP A 151 -9.18 -1.15 -18.49
N THR A 152 -10.18 -2.03 -18.44
CA THR A 152 -11.55 -1.65 -18.05
C THR A 152 -11.94 -1.92 -16.59
N ARG A 153 -11.06 -2.38 -15.69
CA ARG A 153 -11.52 -2.82 -14.34
C ARG A 153 -10.89 -2.26 -13.06
N SER A 154 -9.79 -1.49 -13.09
CA SER A 154 -9.11 -1.09 -11.83
C SER A 154 -8.97 0.42 -11.59
N LEU A 155 -10.03 1.20 -11.82
CA LEU A 155 -10.23 2.50 -11.16
C LEU A 155 -11.50 2.55 -10.30
N ALA A 156 -12.13 1.41 -10.04
CA ALA A 156 -13.15 1.32 -9.01
C ALA A 156 -12.46 1.15 -7.64
N VAL A 157 -12.24 2.26 -6.94
CA VAL A 157 -12.01 2.26 -5.49
C VAL A 157 -13.34 1.88 -4.82
N PRO A 158 -13.46 0.75 -4.12
CA PRO A 158 -14.59 0.55 -3.21
C PRO A 158 -14.30 1.38 -1.96
N ARG A 159 -15.12 2.39 -1.71
CA ARG A 159 -15.16 3.07 -0.41
C ARG A 159 -15.52 2.01 0.65
N HIS A 160 -14.66 1.92 1.67
CA HIS A 160 -14.67 1.01 2.82
C HIS A 160 -16.04 0.61 3.38
N ARG A 161 -16.14 -0.65 3.84
CA ARG A 161 -16.45 -0.97 5.26
C ARG A 161 -15.94 -2.38 5.58
N CYS A 162 -14.76 -2.50 6.21
CA CYS A 162 -14.60 -2.78 7.64
C CYS A 162 -15.65 -3.77 8.20
N ALA A 163 -15.20 -5.00 8.40
CA ALA A 163 -15.85 -5.98 9.25
C ALA A 163 -15.93 -5.42 10.69
N ASP A 164 -17.14 -5.15 11.16
CA ASP A 164 -17.41 -4.91 12.57
C ASP A 164 -17.44 -6.27 13.27
N SER A 165 -16.33 -6.60 13.91
CA SER A 165 -16.17 -7.76 14.79
C SER A 165 -16.68 -7.41 16.19
N ARG A 166 -17.99 -7.17 16.34
CA ARG A 166 -18.65 -7.09 17.65
C ARG A 166 -20.08 -7.62 17.62
N HIS A 167 -20.24 -8.95 17.61
CA HIS A 167 -21.29 -9.64 18.36
C HIS A 167 -21.08 -11.15 18.35
N ARG A 168 -20.43 -11.68 19.39
CA ARG A 168 -20.47 -13.09 19.76
C ARG A 168 -21.32 -13.16 21.04
N PRO A 169 -22.57 -13.64 21.02
CA PRO A 169 -23.28 -13.87 22.27
C PRO A 169 -22.70 -15.11 22.95
N ALA A 170 -22.22 -14.94 24.18
CA ALA A 170 -21.90 -16.03 25.10
C ALA A 170 -23.15 -16.84 25.44
N PRO A 171 -23.04 -18.16 25.72
CA PRO A 171 -24.17 -18.96 26.14
C PRO A 171 -24.62 -18.51 27.53
N ARG A 172 -25.84 -17.97 27.64
CA ARG A 172 -26.49 -17.73 28.93
C ARG A 172 -27.11 -19.02 29.43
N ASP A 173 -26.42 -19.59 30.40
CA ASP A 173 -26.95 -20.46 31.42
C ASP A 173 -28.23 -19.85 32.04
N ARG A 174 -29.36 -20.54 31.90
CA ARG A 174 -30.61 -20.24 32.62
C ARG A 174 -31.11 -21.53 33.26
N GLY A 175 -30.53 -21.84 34.42
CA GLY A 175 -31.26 -22.53 35.47
C GLY A 175 -32.28 -21.61 36.14
N VAL A 176 -33.32 -22.23 36.69
CA VAL A 176 -34.32 -21.71 37.65
C VAL A 176 -35.60 -21.14 37.05
N GLY A 177 -36.54 -22.05 36.82
CA GLY A 177 -37.96 -21.77 36.60
C GLY A 177 -38.85 -22.83 37.26
N ARG A 178 -39.22 -22.55 38.53
CA ARG A 178 -40.47 -22.94 39.21
C ARG A 178 -40.77 -24.43 39.43
N ARG A 179 -40.59 -24.81 40.71
CA ARG A 179 -41.25 -25.95 41.37
C ARG A 179 -42.76 -25.68 41.45
N THR A 180 -43.57 -26.63 41.02
CA THR A 180 -44.98 -26.77 41.43
C THR A 180 -45.13 -27.99 42.33
N ALA A 181 -46.10 -27.89 43.22
CA ALA A 181 -46.27 -28.66 44.44
C ALA A 181 -46.53 -30.16 44.21
N GLY A 182 -45.78 -31.00 44.93
CA GLY A 182 -46.08 -32.40 45.19
C GLY A 182 -46.33 -32.61 46.68
N HIS A 183 -47.58 -32.92 47.02
CA HIS A 183 -48.05 -33.37 48.32
C HIS A 183 -47.37 -34.70 48.72
N GLY A 184 -46.84 -34.82 49.93
CA GLY A 184 -46.30 -36.09 50.45
C GLY A 184 -45.77 -35.99 51.87
N ARG A 185 -46.33 -36.82 52.77
CA ARG A 185 -46.23 -36.79 54.25
C ARG A 185 -44.91 -37.36 54.79
N GLY A 186 -44.56 -37.00 56.05
CA GLY A 186 -43.71 -37.81 56.94
C GLY A 186 -42.73 -36.99 57.81
N ARG A 187 -43.18 -36.41 58.93
CA ARG A 187 -42.86 -36.81 60.33
C ARG A 187 -41.40 -37.25 60.60
N GLY A 188 -40.72 -36.54 61.51
CA GLY A 188 -39.56 -37.05 62.23
C GLY A 188 -38.76 -35.96 62.96
N ARG A 189 -39.05 -35.76 64.25
CA ARG A 189 -38.31 -34.90 65.20
C ARG A 189 -37.12 -35.65 65.80
N ALA A 190 -36.16 -34.87 66.29
CA ALA A 190 -35.15 -35.12 67.34
C ALA A 190 -33.75 -34.95 66.74
N GLY A 191 -32.84 -34.15 67.28
CA GLY A 191 -32.75 -33.55 68.61
C GLY A 191 -31.25 -33.31 68.82
N ASP A 192 -30.89 -32.10 69.23
CA ASP A 192 -29.61 -31.75 69.87
C ASP A 192 -29.31 -32.67 71.08
N PRO A 193 -28.15 -32.57 71.77
CA PRO A 193 -27.06 -31.57 71.68
C PRO A 193 -25.65 -32.21 71.76
N VAL A 194 -24.56 -31.42 71.65
CA VAL A 194 -23.43 -31.45 72.61
C VAL A 194 -22.64 -30.13 72.54
N ARG A 195 -22.71 -29.39 73.66
CA ARG A 195 -21.79 -28.40 74.29
C ARG A 195 -21.21 -27.23 73.51
#